data_AF-A0AB74M1P0-F1
#
_entry.id   AF-A0AB74M1P0-F1
#
_cell.length_a   1.000
_cell.length_b   1.000
_cell.length_c   1.000
_cell.angle_alpha   90.00
_cell.angle_beta   90.00
_cell.angle_gamma   90.00
#
_symmetry.space_group_name_H-M   'P 1'
#
loop_
_entity.id
_entity.type
_entity.pdbx_description
1 polymer ?
#
loop_
_entity_poly.entity_id
_entity_poly.type
_entity_poly.pdbx_seq_one_letter_code
_entity_poly.pdbx_strand_id
1 'polypeptide(L)'
;MSIDHPKVADQPSLVAEMREIIEETRKTIEASQGILDRCTAHVAEAHSAEARAAEGTSGDPFRQLADAASETVSLLEGIADGLIVAYEYAKLDNDPPTLALIERAMLHVGRRLAQAVGPKQAGLARH
;
A
#
# COMPACT_ATOMS: atom_id res chain seq x y z
N MET A 1 58.88 13.52 -12.42
CA MET A 1 58.17 13.33 -13.70
C MET A 1 56.74 12.95 -13.39
N SER A 2 55.81 13.54 -14.13
CA SER A 2 54.40 13.73 -13.81
C SER A 2 53.63 12.44 -13.53
N ILE A 3 52.82 12.45 -12.46
CA ILE A 3 51.73 11.49 -12.27
C ILE A 3 50.57 11.99 -13.13
N ASP A 4 50.30 11.27 -14.20
CA ASP A 4 49.14 11.46 -15.06
C ASP A 4 47.88 11.17 -14.23
N HIS A 5 47.12 12.23 -13.91
CA HIS A 5 45.81 12.08 -13.28
C HIS A 5 44.79 12.02 -14.42
N PRO A 6 44.06 10.91 -14.62
CA PRO A 6 43.00 10.87 -15.60
C PRO A 6 41.86 11.79 -15.16
N LYS A 7 41.89 12.97 -15.79
CA LYS A 7 40.83 13.93 -16.09
C LYS A 7 39.43 13.56 -15.57
N VAL A 8 39.06 14.20 -14.46
CA VAL A 8 37.69 14.33 -13.92
C VAL A 8 36.84 15.18 -14.87
N ALA A 9 36.53 14.69 -16.08
CA ALA A 9 35.73 15.43 -17.06
C ALA A 9 34.42 14.74 -17.48
N ASP A 10 34.15 13.50 -17.06
CA ASP A 10 32.93 12.76 -17.47
C ASP A 10 31.81 12.74 -16.40
N GLN A 11 32.00 13.39 -15.25
CA GLN A 11 30.99 13.45 -14.18
C GLN A 11 29.72 14.29 -14.48
N PRO A 12 29.72 15.39 -15.26
CA PRO A 12 28.51 16.19 -15.45
C PRO A 12 27.47 15.50 -16.33
N SER A 13 27.89 14.57 -17.20
CA SER A 13 26.98 13.79 -18.06
C SER A 13 26.15 12.81 -17.25
N LEU A 14 26.79 12.05 -16.36
CA LEU A 14 26.10 11.06 -15.52
C LEU A 14 25.10 11.72 -14.56
N VAL A 15 25.43 12.87 -13.99
CA VAL A 15 24.51 13.60 -13.10
C VAL A 15 23.30 14.16 -13.87
N ALA A 16 23.49 14.57 -15.13
CA ALA A 16 22.39 14.99 -16.00
C ALA A 16 21.47 13.80 -16.34
N GLU A 17 22.05 12.67 -16.70
CA GLU A 17 21.34 11.41 -16.95
C GLU A 17 20.53 10.94 -15.72
N MET A 18 21.15 10.97 -14.54
CA MET A 18 20.46 10.61 -13.29
C MET A 18 19.29 11.55 -12.98
N ARG A 19 19.45 12.86 -13.26
CA ARG A 19 18.35 13.83 -13.09
C ARG A 19 17.20 13.58 -14.07
N GLU A 20 17.52 13.19 -15.30
CA GLU A 20 16.52 12.84 -16.30
C GLU A 20 15.72 11.61 -15.87
N ILE A 21 16.40 10.55 -15.41
CA ILE A 21 15.76 9.33 -14.88
C ILE A 21 14.88 9.63 -13.66
N ILE A 22 15.33 10.49 -12.75
CA ILE A 22 14.56 10.90 -11.57
C ILE A 22 13.27 11.63 -12.00
N GLU A 23 13.36 12.52 -13.00
CA GLU A 23 12.20 13.28 -13.47
C GLU A 23 11.21 12.39 -14.24
N GLU A 24 11.71 11.43 -15.00
CA GLU A 24 10.87 10.40 -15.65
C GLU A 24 10.15 9.53 -14.61
N THR A 25 10.86 9.11 -13.56
CA THR A 25 10.29 8.35 -12.44
C THR A 25 9.22 9.16 -11.73
N ARG A 26 9.45 10.45 -11.47
CA ARG A 26 8.47 11.36 -10.85
C ARG A 26 7.18 11.45 -11.66
N LYS A 27 7.29 11.64 -12.98
CA LYS A 27 6.13 11.69 -13.89
C LYS A 27 5.35 10.38 -13.91
N THR A 28 6.05 9.25 -13.86
CA THR A 28 5.41 7.93 -13.81
C THR A 28 4.61 7.77 -12.53
N ILE A 29 5.17 8.16 -11.38
CA ILE A 29 4.49 8.13 -10.08
C ILE A 29 3.25 9.04 -10.09
N GLU A 30 3.35 10.26 -10.62
CA GLU A 30 2.22 11.20 -10.72
C GLU A 30 1.09 10.63 -11.59
N ALA A 31 1.43 9.99 -12.72
CA ALA A 31 0.45 9.32 -13.58
C ALA A 31 -0.25 8.15 -12.87
N SER A 32 0.51 7.34 -12.11
CA SER A 32 -0.05 6.25 -11.31
C SER A 32 -0.93 6.75 -10.17
N GLN A 33 -0.56 7.84 -9.50
CA GLN A 33 -1.39 8.47 -8.47
C GLN A 33 -2.71 8.99 -9.04
N GLY A 34 -2.70 9.61 -10.21
CA GLY A 34 -3.95 10.03 -10.88
C GLY A 34 -4.87 8.87 -11.29
N ILE A 35 -4.35 7.65 -11.47
CA ILE A 35 -5.17 6.45 -11.66
C ILE A 35 -5.75 5.99 -10.32
N LEU A 36 -4.93 5.96 -9.27
CA LEU A 36 -5.36 5.57 -7.92
C LEU A 36 -6.42 6.53 -7.34
N ASP A 37 -6.28 7.83 -7.56
CA ASP A 37 -7.28 8.83 -7.15
C ASP A 37 -8.61 8.61 -7.86
N ARG A 38 -8.57 8.29 -9.17
CA ARG A 38 -9.79 7.95 -9.93
C ARG A 38 -10.41 6.65 -9.45
N CYS A 39 -9.62 5.62 -9.16
CA CYS A 39 -10.12 4.38 -8.55
C CYS A 39 -10.74 4.64 -7.17
N THR A 40 -10.12 5.47 -6.34
CA THR A 40 -10.63 5.85 -5.02
C THR A 40 -11.93 6.64 -5.14
N ALA A 41 -12.02 7.56 -6.10
CA ALA A 41 -13.25 8.29 -6.39
C ALA A 41 -14.37 7.36 -6.86
N HIS A 42 -14.07 6.40 -7.75
CA HIS A 42 -15.04 5.40 -8.19
C HIS A 42 -15.52 4.48 -7.06
N VAL A 43 -14.63 4.10 -6.14
CA VAL A 43 -15.00 3.35 -4.93
C VAL A 43 -15.87 4.20 -4.00
N ALA A 44 -15.56 5.50 -3.84
CA ALA A 44 -16.39 6.41 -3.04
C ALA A 44 -17.77 6.63 -3.67
N GLU A 45 -17.87 6.74 -5.00
CA GLU A 45 -19.12 6.83 -5.74
C GLU A 45 -19.92 5.53 -5.70
N ALA A 46 -19.27 4.37 -5.78
CA ALA A 46 -19.90 3.05 -5.62
C ALA A 46 -20.50 2.89 -4.21
N HIS A 47 -19.75 3.24 -3.17
CA HIS A 47 -20.26 3.25 -1.80
C HIS A 47 -21.38 4.29 -1.59
N SER A 48 -21.33 5.42 -2.29
CA SER A 48 -22.41 6.43 -2.24
C SER A 48 -23.69 5.96 -2.96
N ALA A 49 -23.55 5.16 -4.02
CA ALA A 49 -24.66 4.53 -4.73
C ALA A 49 -25.27 3.36 -3.93
N GLU A 50 -24.44 2.56 -3.27
CA GLU A 50 -24.85 1.52 -2.31
C GLU A 50 -25.57 2.12 -1.10
N ALA A 51 -25.07 3.24 -0.56
CA ALA A 51 -25.74 3.98 0.51
C ALA A 51 -27.13 4.48 0.10
N ARG A 52 -27.32 4.91 -1.16
CA ARG A 52 -28.62 5.31 -1.71
C ARG A 52 -29.56 4.13 -1.99
N ALA A 53 -29.02 2.95 -2.33
CA ALA A 53 -29.82 1.72 -2.44
C ALA A 53 -30.23 1.17 -1.05
N ALA A 54 -29.45 1.47 -0.01
CA ALA A 54 -29.71 1.08 1.38
C ALA A 54 -30.75 1.96 2.10
N GLU A 55 -31.16 3.12 1.55
CA GLU A 55 -32.22 3.97 2.14
C GLU A 55 -33.60 3.29 2.18
N GLY A 56 -33.75 2.11 1.58
CA GLY A 56 -34.94 1.25 1.71
C GLY A 56 -34.92 0.26 2.88
N THR A 57 -33.80 0.10 3.60
CA THR A 57 -33.72 -0.84 4.73
C THR A 57 -33.37 -0.10 6.00
N SER A 58 -34.31 -0.13 6.95
CA SER A 58 -34.20 0.27 8.34
C SER A 58 -33.11 -0.52 9.09
N GLY A 59 -31.85 -0.29 8.73
CA GLY A 59 -30.68 -0.85 9.38
C GLY A 59 -30.13 0.11 10.42
N ASP A 60 -29.97 -0.37 11.65
CA ASP A 60 -29.28 0.33 12.73
C ASP A 60 -27.88 0.79 12.25
N PRO A 61 -27.54 2.10 12.34
CA PRO A 61 -26.24 2.62 11.92
C PRO A 61 -25.05 1.91 12.58
N PHE A 62 -25.25 1.36 13.78
CA PHE A 62 -24.22 0.62 14.51
C PHE A 62 -23.89 -0.73 13.85
N ARG A 63 -24.88 -1.31 13.16
CA ARG A 63 -24.77 -2.61 12.49
C ARG A 63 -24.10 -2.47 11.12
N GLN A 64 -24.35 -1.38 10.41
CA GLN A 64 -23.60 -1.03 9.18
C GLN A 64 -22.11 -0.78 9.45
N LEU A 65 -21.79 -0.08 10.54
CA LEU A 65 -20.38 0.16 10.89
C LEU A 65 -19.64 -1.13 11.25
N ALA A 66 -20.33 -2.07 11.92
CA ALA A 66 -19.78 -3.38 12.24
C ALA A 66 -19.57 -4.25 10.99
N ASP A 67 -20.49 -4.19 10.02
CA ASP A 67 -20.41 -4.94 8.77
C ASP A 67 -19.24 -4.46 7.89
N ALA A 68 -19.12 -3.13 7.72
CA ALA A 68 -17.99 -2.52 6.99
C ALA A 68 -16.63 -2.81 7.66
N ALA A 69 -16.58 -2.85 8.99
CA ALA A 69 -15.38 -3.25 9.72
C ALA A 69 -15.05 -4.73 9.50
N SER A 70 -16.06 -5.61 9.46
CA SER A 70 -15.88 -7.03 9.18
C SER A 70 -15.35 -7.26 7.76
N GLU A 71 -15.91 -6.57 6.77
CA GLU A 71 -15.45 -6.64 5.38
C GLU A 71 -13.99 -6.16 5.24
N THR A 72 -13.64 -5.08 5.94
CA THR A 72 -12.26 -4.57 6.00
C THR A 72 -11.30 -5.60 6.59
N VAL A 73 -11.70 -6.31 7.65
CA VAL A 73 -10.88 -7.36 8.27
C VAL A 73 -10.67 -8.53 7.31
N SER A 74 -11.73 -9.02 6.67
CA SER A 74 -11.62 -10.12 5.69
C SER A 74 -10.74 -9.77 4.50
N LEU A 75 -10.81 -8.52 4.02
CA LEU A 75 -9.91 -8.05 2.96
C LEU A 75 -8.44 -8.05 3.43
N LEU A 76 -8.18 -7.55 4.65
CA LEU A 76 -6.82 -7.51 5.21
C LEU A 76 -6.26 -8.92 5.46
N GLU A 77 -7.10 -9.88 5.86
CA GLU A 77 -6.72 -11.30 5.97
C GLU A 77 -6.31 -11.87 4.61
N GLY A 78 -7.10 -11.65 3.55
CA GLY A 78 -6.75 -12.10 2.19
C GLY A 78 -5.46 -11.46 1.65
N ILE A 79 -5.20 -10.19 1.99
CA ILE A 79 -3.93 -9.52 1.66
C ILE A 79 -2.77 -10.16 2.43
N ALA A 80 -2.96 -10.48 3.72
CA ALA A 80 -1.93 -11.12 4.53
C ALA A 80 -1.53 -12.49 3.95
N ASP A 81 -2.51 -13.32 3.56
CA ASP A 81 -2.27 -14.62 2.92
C ASP A 81 -1.46 -14.46 1.62
N GLY A 82 -1.84 -13.50 0.78
CA GLY A 82 -1.11 -13.20 -0.46
C GLY A 82 0.34 -12.75 -0.21
N LEU A 83 0.58 -11.93 0.82
CA LEU A 83 1.92 -11.48 1.20
C LEU A 83 2.78 -12.61 1.75
N ILE A 84 2.21 -13.58 2.47
CA ILE A 84 2.92 -14.76 2.95
C ILE A 84 3.41 -15.60 1.76
N VAL A 85 2.53 -15.87 0.79
CA VAL A 85 2.90 -16.61 -0.42
C VAL A 85 3.98 -15.86 -1.21
N ALA A 86 3.83 -14.55 -1.40
CA ALA A 86 4.84 -13.73 -2.08
C ALA A 86 6.20 -13.74 -1.36
N TYR A 87 6.20 -13.76 -0.02
CA TYR A 87 7.42 -13.84 0.78
C TYR A 87 8.17 -15.15 0.54
N GLU A 88 7.44 -16.27 0.46
CA GLU A 88 8.04 -17.58 0.17
C GLU A 88 8.69 -17.61 -1.22
N TYR A 89 8.02 -17.06 -2.24
CA TYR A 89 8.60 -16.92 -3.58
C TYR A 89 9.83 -16.02 -3.60
N ALA A 90 9.76 -14.83 -3.00
CA ALA A 90 10.90 -13.90 -2.95
C ALA A 90 12.10 -14.50 -2.22
N LYS A 91 11.86 -15.38 -1.24
CA LYS A 91 12.91 -16.12 -0.53
C LYS A 91 13.53 -17.21 -1.40
N LEU A 92 12.74 -17.92 -2.20
CA LEU A 92 13.24 -18.91 -3.16
C LEU A 92 14.09 -18.24 -4.26
N ASP A 93 13.65 -17.10 -4.75
CA ASP A 93 14.34 -16.31 -5.79
C ASP A 93 15.55 -15.53 -5.23
N ASN A 94 15.71 -15.52 -3.91
CA ASN A 94 16.78 -14.82 -3.19
C ASN A 94 16.85 -13.33 -3.58
N ASP A 95 15.68 -12.68 -3.56
CA ASP A 95 15.47 -11.27 -3.91
C ASP A 95 15.31 -10.41 -2.64
N PRO A 96 16.41 -9.92 -2.04
CA PRO A 96 16.39 -9.12 -0.82
C PRO A 96 15.56 -7.81 -0.92
N PRO A 97 15.61 -7.03 -2.03
CA PRO A 97 14.72 -5.90 -2.23
C PRO A 97 13.23 -6.24 -2.08
N THR A 98 12.78 -7.32 -2.72
CA THR A 98 11.37 -7.73 -2.69
C THR A 98 10.98 -8.23 -1.29
N LEU A 99 11.86 -8.99 -0.62
CA LEU A 99 11.64 -9.41 0.77
C LEU A 99 11.42 -8.21 1.71
N ALA A 100 12.25 -7.17 1.61
CA ALA A 100 12.12 -5.98 2.46
C ALA A 100 10.80 -5.20 2.22
N LEU A 101 10.33 -5.15 0.97
CA LEU A 101 9.03 -4.55 0.64
C LEU A 101 7.86 -5.36 1.22
N ILE A 102 7.92 -6.69 1.08
CA ILE A 102 6.88 -7.59 1.60
C ILE A 102 6.82 -7.52 3.13
N GLU A 103 7.97 -7.50 3.82
CA GLU A 103 8.02 -7.32 5.28
C GLU A 103 7.39 -6.01 5.73
N ARG A 104 7.67 -4.90 5.02
CA ARG A 104 7.06 -3.59 5.32
C ARG A 104 5.55 -3.60 5.07
N ALA A 105 5.10 -4.27 4.01
CA ALA A 105 3.68 -4.44 3.73
C ALA A 105 2.98 -5.25 4.83
N MET A 106 3.57 -6.38 5.26
CA MET A 106 3.03 -7.20 6.35
C MET A 106 2.91 -6.41 7.65
N LEU A 107 3.91 -5.59 8.00
CA LEU A 107 3.83 -4.70 9.17
C LEU A 107 2.69 -3.68 9.06
N HIS A 108 2.43 -3.16 7.85
CA HIS A 108 1.33 -2.23 7.61
C HIS A 108 -0.04 -2.91 7.75
N VAL A 109 -0.20 -4.07 7.13
CA VAL A 109 -1.44 -4.88 7.20
C VAL A 109 -1.72 -5.32 8.63
N GLY A 110 -0.71 -5.81 9.35
CA GLY A 110 -0.84 -6.19 10.76
C GLY A 110 -1.28 -5.01 11.66
N ARG A 111 -0.75 -3.80 11.42
CA ARG A 111 -1.20 -2.60 12.15
C ARG A 111 -2.65 -2.26 11.84
N ARG A 112 -3.07 -2.37 10.57
CA ARG A 112 -4.46 -2.12 10.14
C ARG A 112 -5.42 -3.14 10.75
N LEU A 113 -5.05 -4.42 10.77
CA LEU A 113 -5.82 -5.48 11.43
C LEU A 113 -5.99 -5.19 12.92
N ALA A 114 -4.91 -4.84 13.63
CA ALA A 114 -4.98 -4.51 15.05
C ALA A 114 -5.82 -3.26 15.36
N GLN A 115 -5.96 -2.34 14.40
CA GLN A 115 -6.82 -1.16 14.53
C GLN A 115 -8.28 -1.47 14.22
N ALA A 116 -8.54 -2.36 13.25
CA ALA A 116 -9.88 -2.78 12.86
C ALA A 116 -10.52 -3.71 13.91
N VAL A 117 -9.73 -4.62 14.48
CA VAL A 117 -10.13 -5.44 15.63
C VAL A 117 -10.06 -4.57 16.89
N GLY A 118 -11.14 -3.84 17.16
CA GLY A 118 -11.23 -2.97 18.33
C GLY A 118 -10.96 -3.72 19.65
N PRO A 119 -10.51 -3.03 20.72
CA PRO A 119 -10.06 -3.66 21.97
C PRO A 119 -11.11 -4.58 22.64
N LYS A 120 -12.40 -4.35 22.37
CA LYS A 120 -13.50 -5.20 22.86
C LYS A 120 -13.56 -6.59 22.18
N GLN A 121 -13.18 -6.70 20.91
CA GLN A 121 -13.14 -7.97 20.19
C GLN A 121 -11.84 -8.74 20.45
N ALA A 122 -10.75 -8.03 20.80
CA ALA A 122 -9.48 -8.62 21.20
C ALA A 122 -9.48 -9.19 22.64
N GLY A 123 -10.61 -9.16 23.36
CA GLY A 123 -10.70 -9.63 24.75
C GLY A 123 -9.96 -8.75 25.77
N LEU A 124 -9.50 -7.57 25.37
CA LEU A 124 -8.77 -6.66 26.25
C LEU A 124 -9.79 -5.85 27.06
N ALA A 125 -10.09 -6.34 28.27
CA ALA A 125 -10.86 -5.61 29.26
C ALA A 125 -10.20 -4.23 29.49
N ARG A 126 -10.90 -3.16 29.08
CA ARG A 126 -10.56 -1.81 29.54
C ARG A 126 -10.99 -1.73 31.02
N HIS A 127 -10.01 -1.82 31.91
CA HIS A 127 -10.15 -1.38 33.29
C HIS A 127 -10.21 0.15 33.36
#